data_AF-A0A519FDY7-F1
#
_entry.id   AF-A0A519FDY7-F1
#
_cell.length_a   1.000
_cell.length_b   1.000
_cell.length_c   1.000
_cell.angle_alpha   90.00
_cell.angle_beta   90.00
_cell.angle_gamma   90.00
#
_symmetry.space_group_name_H-M   'P 1'
#
loop_
_entity.id
_entity.type
_entity.pdbx_description
1 polymer ?
#
loop_
_entity_poly.entity_id
_entity_poly.type
_entity_poly.pdbx_seq_one_letter_code
_entity_poly.pdbx_strand_id
1 'polypeptide(L)'
;MNTWYSKSLGEGTVVYRRLRVLNELRHQICPDASCPYSLYMDALTAETIVLFEHDQMVLATAFGALPCGQPHINGVRLINLEYSPLPVTLQSAQIFSTPRSHTQPSVLR
;
A
#
# COMPACT_ATOMS: atom_id res chain seq x y z
N MET A 1 -18.84 -13.93 6.15
CA MET A 1 -18.71 -12.48 5.92
C MET A 1 -17.37 -12.26 5.25
N ASN A 2 -17.33 -11.61 4.09
CA ASN A 2 -16.06 -11.27 3.44
C ASN A 2 -15.50 -10.04 4.14
N THR A 3 -14.62 -10.27 5.13
CA THR A 3 -13.96 -9.20 5.87
C THR A 3 -12.98 -8.48 4.95
N TRP A 4 -13.14 -7.16 4.81
CA TRP A 4 -12.19 -6.31 4.11
C TRP A 4 -11.21 -5.70 5.09
N TYR A 5 -10.09 -5.18 4.59
CA TYR A 5 -9.17 -4.40 5.41
C TYR A 5 -8.90 -3.06 4.75
N SER A 6 -8.75 -2.02 5.55
CA SER A 6 -8.50 -0.67 5.05
C SER A 6 -7.47 0.07 5.88
N LYS A 7 -6.77 1.02 5.23
CA LYS A 7 -5.87 1.96 5.89
C LYS A 7 -5.79 3.27 5.12
N SER A 8 -5.80 4.40 5.84
CA SER A 8 -5.47 5.71 5.25
C SER A 8 -3.97 5.81 4.95
N LEU A 9 -3.65 6.16 3.70
CA LEU A 9 -2.32 6.58 3.27
C LEU A 9 -2.10 8.09 3.50
N GLY A 10 -3.12 8.81 3.94
CA GLY A 10 -3.12 10.25 4.13
C GLY A 10 -3.31 11.02 2.82
N GLU A 11 -2.77 12.24 2.80
CA GLU A 11 -2.94 13.20 1.71
C GLU A 11 -1.60 13.63 1.13
N GLY A 12 -1.63 14.13 -0.11
CA GLY A 12 -0.49 14.74 -0.78
C GLY A 12 0.74 13.83 -0.88
N THR A 13 1.92 14.36 -0.59
CA THR A 13 3.19 13.67 -0.84
C THR A 13 3.46 12.50 0.12
N VAL A 14 2.79 12.47 1.29
CA VAL A 14 2.92 11.39 2.28
C VAL A 14 2.43 10.06 1.71
N VAL A 15 1.46 10.09 0.80
CA VAL A 15 0.90 8.92 0.13
C VAL A 15 2.00 8.11 -0.56
N TYR A 16 2.90 8.75 -1.31
CA TYR A 16 3.97 8.06 -2.03
C TYR A 16 4.95 7.34 -1.09
N ARG A 17 5.25 7.93 0.07
CA ARG A 17 6.11 7.29 1.07
C ARG A 17 5.46 6.03 1.65
N ARG A 18 4.17 6.10 2.00
CA ARG A 18 3.45 4.94 2.56
C ARG A 18 3.18 3.87 1.51
N LEU A 19 2.88 4.27 0.28
CA LEU A 19 2.71 3.37 -0.86
C LEU A 19 4.00 2.63 -1.20
N ARG A 20 5.15 3.30 -1.08
CA ARG A 20 6.45 2.64 -1.20
C ARG A 20 6.63 1.53 -0.15
N VAL A 21 6.34 1.81 1.12
CA VAL A 21 6.44 0.81 2.20
C VAL A 21 5.49 -0.37 1.94
N LEU A 22 4.27 -0.11 1.47
CA LEU A 22 3.34 -1.16 1.09
C LEU A 22 3.88 -2.03 -0.06
N ASN A 23 4.47 -1.39 -1.08
CA ASN A 23 5.09 -2.11 -2.19
C ASN A 23 6.29 -2.94 -1.72
N GLU A 24 7.12 -2.43 -0.82
CA GLU A 24 8.23 -3.19 -0.20
C GLU A 24 7.70 -4.43 0.52
N LEU A 25 6.65 -4.30 1.34
CA LEU A 25 6.04 -5.42 2.05
C LEU A 25 5.42 -6.46 1.10
N ARG A 26 4.75 -6.02 0.03
CA ARG A 26 4.19 -6.92 -0.98
C ARG A 26 5.24 -7.86 -1.55
N HIS A 27 6.44 -7.36 -1.84
CA HIS A 27 7.53 -8.18 -2.41
C HIS A 27 7.97 -9.31 -1.47
N GLN A 28 7.81 -9.13 -0.16
CA GLN A 28 8.19 -10.11 0.86
C GLN A 28 7.06 -11.10 1.18
N ILE A 29 5.81 -10.64 1.15
CA ILE A 29 4.66 -11.41 1.66
C ILE A 29 3.89 -12.13 0.55
N CYS A 30 3.66 -11.47 -0.59
CA CYS A 30 2.81 -12.00 -1.65
C CYS A 30 3.34 -11.60 -3.04
N PRO A 31 4.52 -12.10 -3.42
CA PRO A 31 5.17 -11.71 -4.68
C PRO A 31 4.35 -12.08 -5.92
N ASP A 32 3.57 -13.17 -5.86
CA ASP A 32 2.82 -13.71 -6.99
C ASP A 32 1.44 -13.06 -7.19
N ALA A 33 0.97 -12.26 -6.22
CA ALA A 33 -0.31 -11.58 -6.34
C ALA A 33 -0.18 -10.39 -7.30
N SER A 34 -0.94 -10.41 -8.40
CA SER A 34 -0.91 -9.36 -9.43
C SER A 34 -1.38 -8.01 -8.90
N CYS A 35 -2.53 -7.99 -8.19
CA CYS A 35 -3.12 -6.80 -7.59
C CYS A 35 -3.60 -7.10 -6.15
N PRO A 36 -2.69 -7.12 -5.15
CA PRO A 36 -3.05 -7.50 -3.78
C PRO A 36 -3.77 -6.39 -2.99
N TYR A 37 -3.92 -5.21 -3.58
CA TYR A 37 -4.65 -4.09 -2.98
C TYR A 37 -5.13 -3.13 -4.06
N SER A 38 -6.09 -2.28 -3.69
CA SER A 38 -6.61 -1.21 -4.55
C SER A 38 -6.55 0.13 -3.84
N LEU A 39 -6.28 1.20 -4.59
CA LEU A 39 -6.21 2.56 -4.04
C LEU A 39 -7.45 3.36 -4.44
N TYR A 40 -8.00 4.05 -3.47
CA TYR A 40 -9.14 4.95 -3.64
C TYR A 40 -8.83 6.30 -3.03
N MET A 41 -9.47 7.34 -3.53
CA MET A 41 -9.55 8.65 -2.87
C MET A 41 -10.95 8.82 -2.30
N ASP A 42 -11.07 9.16 -1.01
CA ASP A 42 -12.35 9.65 -0.47
C ASP A 42 -12.53 11.11 -0.91
N ALA A 43 -13.53 11.37 -1.75
CA ALA A 43 -13.82 12.68 -2.31
C ALA A 43 -14.23 13.72 -1.25
N LEU A 44 -14.68 13.27 -0.06
CA LEU A 44 -15.06 14.18 1.02
C LEU A 44 -13.85 14.67 1.83
N THR A 45 -12.88 13.80 2.07
CA THR A 45 -11.71 14.11 2.91
C THR A 45 -10.44 14.35 2.11
N ALA A 46 -10.44 14.04 0.81
CA ALA A 46 -9.26 13.97 -0.04
C ALA A 46 -8.20 12.95 0.39
N GLU A 47 -8.50 12.08 1.36
CA GLU A 47 -7.58 11.04 1.81
C GLU A 47 -7.46 9.92 0.76
N THR A 48 -6.24 9.45 0.56
CA THR A 48 -6.00 8.20 -0.18
C THR A 48 -6.14 7.03 0.77
N ILE A 49 -7.02 6.09 0.44
CA ILE A 49 -7.31 4.89 1.20
C ILE A 49 -6.84 3.68 0.40
N VAL A 50 -6.10 2.77 1.05
CA VAL A 50 -5.84 1.44 0.49
C VAL A 50 -6.87 0.45 1.03
N LEU A 51 -7.38 -0.39 0.14
CA LEU A 51 -8.32 -1.48 0.43
C LEU A 51 -7.70 -2.83 0.07
N PHE A 52 -7.94 -3.82 0.92
CA PHE A 52 -7.50 -5.20 0.75
C PHE A 52 -8.71 -6.13 0.87
N GLU A 53 -8.79 -7.09 -0.04
CA GLU A 53 -9.73 -8.20 0.04
C GLU A 53 -9.32 -9.18 1.15
N HIS A 54 -10.25 -10.07 1.52
CA HIS A 54 -10.03 -11.07 2.57
C HIS A 54 -8.79 -11.92 2.33
N ASP A 55 -8.56 -12.34 1.08
CA ASP A 55 -7.43 -13.19 0.67
C ASP A 55 -6.06 -12.51 0.89
N GLN A 56 -6.05 -11.19 1.05
CA GLN A 56 -4.85 -10.38 1.26
C GLN A 56 -4.65 -9.97 2.72
N MET A 57 -5.35 -10.66 3.64
CA MET A 57 -5.27 -10.50 5.11
C MET A 57 -3.84 -10.39 5.65
N VAL A 58 -2.91 -11.22 5.16
CA VAL A 58 -1.54 -11.27 5.68
C VAL A 58 -0.78 -9.98 5.32
N LEU A 59 -0.89 -9.53 4.06
CA LEU A 59 -0.32 -8.25 3.65
C LEU A 59 -0.99 -7.08 4.37
N ALA A 60 -2.32 -7.09 4.47
CA ALA A 60 -3.09 -6.04 5.10
C ALA A 60 -2.68 -5.84 6.56
N THR A 61 -2.63 -6.92 7.33
CA THR A 61 -2.25 -6.90 8.75
C THR A 61 -0.78 -6.53 8.94
N ALA A 62 0.13 -7.02 8.12
CA ALA A 62 1.54 -6.62 8.14
C ALA A 62 1.74 -5.12 7.83
N PHE A 63 0.92 -4.57 6.92
CA PHE A 63 0.89 -3.13 6.65
C PHE A 63 0.15 -2.32 7.74
N GLY A 64 -0.48 -2.99 8.69
CA GLY A 64 -1.24 -2.40 9.79
C GLY A 64 -2.57 -1.79 9.33
N ALA A 65 -3.23 -2.40 8.34
CA ALA A 65 -4.61 -2.15 7.99
C ALA A 65 -5.56 -2.85 8.97
N LEU A 66 -6.72 -2.25 9.18
CA LEU A 66 -7.71 -2.75 10.14
C LEU A 66 -8.89 -3.40 9.41
N PRO A 67 -9.53 -4.43 10.00
CA PRO A 67 -10.77 -4.98 9.48
C PRO A 67 -11.84 -3.91 9.31
N CYS A 68 -12.56 -3.95 8.19
CA CYS A 68 -13.69 -3.08 7.91
C CYS A 68 -14.81 -3.85 7.18
N GLY A 69 -15.98 -3.22 7.11
CA GLY A 69 -17.05 -3.71 6.24
C GLY A 69 -16.67 -3.61 4.76
N GLN A 70 -17.44 -4.28 3.90
CA GLN A 70 -17.27 -4.14 2.46
C GLN A 70 -17.40 -2.65 2.07
N PRO A 71 -16.40 -2.09 1.39
CA PRO A 71 -16.42 -0.68 1.01
C PRO A 71 -17.54 -0.43 -0.01
N HIS A 72 -18.31 0.64 0.21
CA HIS A 72 -19.35 1.06 -0.73
C HIS A 72 -18.72 1.84 -1.89
N ILE A 73 -18.20 1.10 -2.88
CA ILE A 73 -17.57 1.67 -4.07
C ILE A 73 -18.67 2.07 -5.05
N ASN A 74 -19.09 3.35 -5.00
CA ASN A 74 -20.14 3.89 -5.86
C ASN A 74 -19.63 4.89 -6.91
N GLY A 75 -18.32 5.08 -7.02
CA GLY A 75 -17.68 6.00 -7.96
C GLY A 75 -17.88 7.49 -7.65
N VAL A 76 -18.66 7.84 -6.62
CA VAL A 76 -18.94 9.22 -6.21
C VAL A 76 -18.13 9.59 -4.98
N ARG A 77 -18.13 8.73 -3.95
CA ARG A 77 -17.41 8.99 -2.70
C ARG A 77 -16.02 8.38 -2.71
N LEU A 78 -15.92 7.09 -3.04
CA LEU A 78 -14.64 6.40 -3.19
C LEU A 78 -14.30 6.34 -4.67
N ILE A 79 -13.39 7.22 -5.09
CA ILE A 79 -12.92 7.31 -6.48
C ILE A 79 -11.77 6.33 -6.62
N ASN A 80 -11.90 5.35 -7.53
CA ASN A 80 -10.81 4.43 -7.85
C ASN A 80 -9.68 5.21 -8.52
N LEU A 81 -8.47 5.10 -7.99
CA LEU A 81 -7.28 5.74 -8.57
C LEU A 81 -6.66 4.94 -9.72
N GLU A 82 -7.22 3.77 -10.04
CA GLU A 82 -6.76 2.84 -11.09
C GLU A 82 -5.28 2.46 -10.95
N TYR A 83 -4.75 2.61 -9.74
CA TYR A 83 -3.38 2.29 -9.43
C TYR A 83 -3.18 0.78 -9.47
N SER A 84 -2.32 0.34 -10.39
CA SER A 84 -1.88 -1.05 -10.49
C SER A 84 -0.41 -1.12 -10.10
N PRO A 85 -0.07 -1.76 -8.97
CA PRO A 85 1.33 -1.86 -8.58
C PRO A 85 2.10 -2.75 -9.57
N LEU A 86 3.31 -2.33 -9.93
CA LEU A 86 4.12 -3.04 -10.92
C LEU A 86 4.32 -4.52 -10.54
N PRO A 87 4.39 -5.44 -11.52
CA PRO A 87 4.69 -6.84 -11.25
C PRO A 87 5.98 -6.99 -10.45
N VAL A 88 6.01 -7.95 -9.54
CA VAL A 88 7.23 -8.30 -8.82
C VAL A 88 8.16 -9.01 -9.80
N THR A 89 9.28 -8.37 -10.10
CA THR A 89 10.36 -8.90 -10.94
C THR A 89 11.60 -9.13 -10.09
N LEU A 90 12.57 -9.91 -10.58
CA LEU A 90 13.87 -10.05 -9.92
C LEU A 90 14.53 -8.67 -9.70
N GLN A 91 14.36 -7.75 -10.64
CA GLN A 91 14.90 -6.39 -10.55
C GLN A 91 14.19 -5.56 -9.47
N SER A 92 12.86 -5.58 -9.41
CA SER A 92 12.14 -4.85 -8.36
C SER A 92 12.39 -5.46 -6.98
N ALA A 93 12.50 -6.79 -6.88
CA ALA A 93 12.91 -7.46 -5.65
C ALA A 93 14.28 -6.99 -5.15
N GLN A 94 15.29 -6.83 -6.03
CA GLN A 94 16.60 -6.28 -5.67
C GLN A 94 16.52 -4.83 -5.13
N ILE A 95 15.70 -3.97 -5.75
CA ILE A 95 15.49 -2.59 -5.32
C ILE A 95 14.89 -2.52 -3.92
N PHE A 96 13.98 -3.44 -3.59
CA PHE A 96 13.29 -3.47 -2.29
C PHE A 96 13.98 -4.34 -1.23
N SER A 97 14.96 -5.16 -1.62
CA SER A 97 15.74 -5.99 -0.69
C SER A 97 17.03 -5.33 -0.20
N THR A 98 17.50 -4.27 -0.85
CA THR A 98 18.74 -3.58 -0.44
C THR A 98 18.47 -2.72 0.80
N PRO A 99 19.11 -3.01 1.95
CA PRO A 99 19.06 -2.11 3.09
C PRO A 99 19.60 -0.77 2.64
N ARG A 100 18.84 0.31 2.86
CA ARG A 100 19.39 1.66 2.68
C ARG A 100 20.51 1.83 3.70
N SER A 101 21.75 1.76 3.22
CA SER A 101 22.89 2.34 3.91
C SER A 101 22.61 3.83 4.04
N HIS A 102 21.98 4.23 5.14
CA HIS A 102 22.02 5.62 5.57
C HIS A 102 23.47 5.91 5.92
N THR A 103 24.25 6.35 4.93
CA THR A 103 25.48 7.08 5.19
C THR A 103 25.06 8.37 5.91
N GLN A 104 25.06 8.32 7.24
CA GLN A 104 25.11 9.54 8.04
C GLN A 104 26.33 10.33 7.57
N PRO A 105 26.19 11.63 7.24
CA PRO A 105 27.36 12.47 7.08
C PRO A 105 28.04 12.54 8.46
N SER A 106 29.19 11.87 8.56
CA SER A 106 30.15 12.08 9.64
C SER A 106 30.52 13.56 9.62
N VAL A 107 29.95 14.32 10.56
CA VAL A 107 30.45 15.65 10.86
C VAL A 107 31.76 15.44 11.62
N LEU A 108 32.87 15.42 10.88
CA LEU A 108 34.21 15.53 11.44
C LEU A 108 34.30 16.90 12.15
N ARG A 109 34.47 16.86 13.46
CA ARG A 109 34.97 17.98 14.27
C ARG A 109 36.48 17.88 14.39
#